data_AF-W1XPB5-F1
#
_entry.id   AF-W1XPB5-F1
#
_cell.length_a   1.000
_cell.length_b   1.000
_cell.length_c   1.000
_cell.angle_alpha   90.00
_cell.angle_beta   90.00
_cell.angle_gamma   90.00
#
_symmetry.space_group_name_H-M   'P 1'
#
loop_
_entity.id
_entity.type
_entity.pdbx_description
1 polymer ?
#
loop_
_entity_poly.entity_id
_entity_poly.type
_entity_poly.pdbx_seq_one_letter_code
_entity_poly.pdbx_strand_id
1 'polypeptide(L)'
;VLMKEKYDVPIAPQSEFVSYMMEQMSHFGLPCTEEQVKDFYLYYVHMIETNKYLNLTGITDMKEVVIKHMIDSLSCYDSEII
;
A
#
# COMPACT_ATOMS: atom_id res chain seq x y z
N VAL A 1 -28.04 5.76 5.29
CA VAL A 1 -27.73 4.31 5.33
C VAL A 1 -26.65 3.94 4.31
N LEU A 2 -26.70 4.44 3.06
CA LEU A 2 -25.72 4.15 1.99
C LEU A 2 -24.27 4.65 2.20
N MET A 3 -24.04 5.66 3.04
CA MET A 3 -22.70 6.23 3.22
C MET A 3 -21.78 5.36 4.09
N LYS A 4 -22.29 4.55 5.04
CA LYS A 4 -21.42 3.83 5.99
C LYS A 4 -20.73 2.60 5.40
N GLU A 5 -21.34 1.92 4.44
CA GLU A 5 -20.79 0.69 3.85
C GLU A 5 -19.57 0.94 2.94
N LYS A 6 -19.43 2.15 2.37
CA LYS A 6 -18.32 2.50 1.47
C LYS A 6 -16.98 2.74 2.20
N TYR A 7 -17.01 3.05 3.49
CA TYR A 7 -15.82 3.46 4.26
C TYR A 7 -15.29 2.37 5.21
N ASP A 8 -15.99 1.25 5.36
CA ASP A 8 -15.49 0.14 6.17
C ASP A 8 -14.74 -0.86 5.30
N VAL A 9 -13.69 -0.34 4.66
CA VAL A 9 -12.78 -1.16 3.86
C VAL A 9 -12.00 -2.08 4.79
N PRO A 10 -12.04 -3.40 4.57
CA PRO A 10 -11.24 -4.33 5.36
C PRO A 10 -9.76 -4.10 5.11
N ILE A 11 -9.01 -3.94 6.19
CA ILE A 11 -7.54 -3.92 6.15
C ILE A 11 -7.08 -5.36 5.97
N ALA A 12 -6.29 -5.61 4.94
CA ALA A 12 -5.72 -6.93 4.68
C ALA A 12 -4.81 -7.39 5.83
N PRO A 13 -4.70 -8.70 6.11
CA PRO A 13 -3.76 -9.22 7.09
C PRO A 13 -2.31 -8.84 6.76
N GLN A 14 -1.52 -8.50 7.77
CA GLN A 14 -0.11 -8.12 7.59
C GLN A 14 0.70 -9.17 6.81
N SER A 15 0.51 -10.45 7.11
CA SER A 15 1.24 -11.53 6.43
C SER A 15 0.93 -11.59 4.93
N GLU A 16 -0.34 -11.39 4.54
CA GLU A 16 -0.76 -11.35 3.14
C GLU A 16 -0.19 -10.13 2.43
N PHE A 17 -0.28 -8.95 3.07
CA PHE A 17 0.29 -7.72 2.55
C PHE A 17 1.79 -7.84 2.33
N VAL A 18 2.53 -8.31 3.35
CA VAL A 18 3.98 -8.44 3.30
C VAL A 18 4.38 -9.41 2.19
N SER A 19 3.73 -10.57 2.11
CA SER A 19 4.01 -11.55 1.06
C SER A 19 3.79 -10.97 -0.34
N TYR A 20 2.65 -10.31 -0.56
CA TYR A 20 2.31 -9.76 -1.87
C TYR A 20 3.22 -8.60 -2.26
N MET A 21 3.51 -7.68 -1.32
CA MET A 21 4.37 -6.54 -1.59
C MET A 21 5.81 -6.95 -1.87
N MET A 22 6.36 -7.93 -1.14
CA MET A 22 7.69 -8.47 -1.42
C MET A 22 7.75 -9.12 -2.82
N GLU A 23 6.71 -9.86 -3.21
CA GLU A 23 6.60 -10.43 -4.56
C GLU A 23 6.64 -9.33 -5.63
N GLN A 24 5.83 -8.27 -5.47
CA GLN A 24 5.82 -7.17 -6.43
C GLN A 24 7.15 -6.42 -6.45
N MET A 25 7.72 -6.07 -5.30
CA MET A 25 9.04 -5.44 -5.23
C MET A 25 10.10 -6.25 -6.00
N SER A 26 10.10 -7.58 -5.85
CA SER A 26 10.99 -8.46 -6.62
C SER A 26 10.71 -8.40 -8.13
N HIS A 27 9.45 -8.40 -8.57
CA HIS A 27 9.10 -8.32 -9.99
C HIS A 27 9.55 -7.00 -10.65
N PHE A 28 9.53 -5.91 -9.90
CA PHE A 28 9.95 -4.59 -10.37
C PHE A 28 11.45 -4.30 -10.15
N GLY A 29 12.22 -5.28 -9.65
CA GLY A 29 13.66 -5.11 -9.42
C GLY A 29 14.00 -4.14 -8.28
N LEU A 30 13.09 -3.97 -7.32
CA LEU A 30 13.23 -3.11 -6.15
C LEU A 30 13.59 -3.98 -4.93
N PRO A 31 14.88 -4.14 -4.57
CA PRO A 31 15.24 -4.95 -3.41
C PRO A 31 14.72 -4.31 -2.11
N CYS A 32 14.12 -5.12 -1.25
CA CYS A 32 13.62 -4.69 0.05
C CYS A 32 13.82 -5.76 1.14
N THR A 33 13.80 -5.32 2.39
CA THR A 33 13.74 -6.20 3.57
C THR A 33 12.31 -6.36 4.06
N GLU A 34 12.04 -7.44 4.78
CA GLU A 34 10.73 -7.67 5.41
C GLU A 34 10.35 -6.52 6.36
N GLU A 35 11.32 -5.93 7.06
CA GLU A 35 11.11 -4.79 7.96
C GLU A 35 10.63 -3.55 7.20
N GLN A 36 11.27 -3.21 6.07
CA GLN A 36 10.82 -2.11 5.21
C GLN A 36 9.40 -2.33 4.70
N VAL A 37 9.04 -3.57 4.35
CA VAL A 37 7.67 -3.89 3.91
C VAL A 37 6.67 -3.80 5.07
N LYS A 38 7.07 -4.09 6.30
CA LYS A 38 6.23 -3.86 7.48
C LYS A 38 5.97 -2.37 7.72
N ASP A 39 6.92 -1.49 7.42
CA ASP A 39 6.69 -0.04 7.46
C ASP A 39 5.67 0.39 6.40
N PHE A 40 5.75 -0.17 5.19
CA PHE A 40 4.72 0.05 4.17
C PHE A 40 3.34 -0.48 4.59
N TYR A 41 3.28 -1.59 5.32
CA TYR A 41 2.03 -2.07 5.89
C TYR A 41 1.43 -1.07 6.89
N LEU A 42 2.25 -0.50 7.78
CA LEU A 42 1.79 0.54 8.71
C LEU A 42 1.26 1.77 7.95
N TYR A 43 1.97 2.18 6.90
CA TYR A 43 1.51 3.26 6.03
C TYR A 43 0.17 2.93 5.36
N TYR A 44 0.00 1.72 4.82
CA TYR A 44 -1.26 1.24 4.25
C TYR A 44 -2.42 1.30 5.27
N VAL A 45 -2.19 0.79 6.49
CA VAL A 45 -3.18 0.83 7.58
C VAL A 45 -3.62 2.27 7.85
N HIS A 46 -2.67 3.18 8.08
CA HIS A 46 -2.96 4.58 8.36
C HIS A 46 -3.66 5.27 7.19
N MET A 47 -3.29 4.95 5.95
CA MET A 47 -3.95 5.47 4.76
C MET A 47 -5.42 5.05 4.72
N ILE A 48 -5.73 3.77 4.93
CA ILE A 48 -7.10 3.24 4.91
C ILE A 48 -7.94 3.81 6.07
N GLU A 49 -7.37 3.87 7.28
CA GLU A 49 -8.04 4.45 8.45
C GLU A 49 -8.35 5.93 8.26
N THR A 50 -7.39 6.70 7.73
CA THR A 50 -7.58 8.12 7.45
C THR A 50 -8.59 8.32 6.33
N ASN A 51 -8.60 7.42 5.33
CA ASN A 51 -9.55 7.48 4.21
C ASN A 51 -11.02 7.37 4.65
N LYS A 52 -11.29 6.86 5.86
CA LYS A 52 -12.65 6.81 6.46
C LYS A 52 -13.20 8.19 6.80
N TYR A 53 -12.32 9.14 7.11
CA TYR A 53 -12.68 10.50 7.56
C TYR A 53 -12.39 11.55 6.50
N LEU A 54 -11.44 11.28 5.58
CA LEU A 54 -11.01 12.16 4.52
C LEU A 54 -10.98 11.37 3.22
N ASN A 55 -11.53 11.87 2.12
CA ASN A 55 -11.47 11.18 0.82
C ASN A 55 -10.07 11.33 0.18
N LEU A 56 -9.06 10.67 0.77
CA LEU A 56 -7.66 10.69 0.33
C LEU A 56 -7.49 10.00 -1.03
N THR A 57 -8.18 8.87 -1.22
CA THR A 57 -8.06 8.05 -2.42
C THR A 57 -9.34 7.26 -2.69
N GLY A 58 -9.66 7.08 -3.97
CA GLY A 58 -10.71 6.14 -4.41
C GLY A 58 -10.24 4.68 -4.49
N ILE A 59 -8.93 4.44 -4.36
CA ILE A 59 -8.30 3.11 -4.41
C ILE A 59 -8.08 2.63 -2.98
N THR A 60 -8.74 1.54 -2.61
CA THR A 60 -8.70 0.98 -1.25
C THR A 60 -8.46 -0.54 -1.21
N ASP A 61 -8.50 -1.22 -2.37
CA ASP A 61 -8.11 -2.63 -2.47
C ASP A 61 -6.60 -2.80 -2.21
N MET A 62 -6.23 -3.77 -1.39
CA MET A 62 -4.82 -3.95 -0.97
C MET A 62 -3.88 -4.13 -2.17
N LYS A 63 -4.26 -4.97 -3.14
CA LYS A 63 -3.39 -5.24 -4.29
C LYS A 63 -3.27 -4.03 -5.20
N GLU A 64 -4.37 -3.30 -5.39
CA GLU A 64 -4.33 -2.05 -6.13
C GLU A 64 -3.49 -0.98 -5.43
N VAL A 65 -3.57 -0.85 -4.10
CA VAL A 65 -2.76 0.11 -3.35
C VAL A 65 -1.27 -0.20 -3.49
N VAL A 66 -0.88 -1.47 -3.34
CA VAL A 66 0.52 -1.89 -3.52
C VAL A 66 1.03 -1.50 -4.91
N ILE A 67 0.28 -1.80 -5.98
CA ILE A 67 0.73 -1.49 -7.34
C ILE A 67 0.69 0.01 -7.64
N LYS A 68 -0.47 0.65 -7.42
CA LYS A 68 -0.76 2.00 -7.93
C LYS A 68 -0.28 3.14 -7.04
N HIS A 69 -0.04 2.88 -5.76
CA HIS A 69 0.51 3.89 -4.85
C HIS A 69 1.96 3.61 -4.51
N MET A 70 2.28 2.38 -4.11
CA MET A 70 3.62 2.09 -3.58
C MET A 70 4.64 1.81 -4.67
N ILE A 71 4.39 0.80 -5.51
CA ILE A 71 5.31 0.43 -6.60
C ILE A 71 5.41 1.56 -7.63
N ASP A 72 4.29 2.18 -8.01
CA ASP A 72 4.29 3.35 -8.91
C ASP A 72 5.20 4.48 -8.40
N SER A 73 5.10 4.84 -7.12
CA SER A 73 5.97 5.85 -6.51
C SER A 73 7.44 5.44 -6.51
N LEU A 74 7.74 4.18 -6.19
CA LEU A 74 9.12 3.66 -6.17
C LEU A 74 9.71 3.51 -7.58
N SER A 75 8.88 3.32 -8.61
CA SER A 75 9.35 3.19 -9.99
C SER A 75 10.02 4.46 -10.53
N CYS A 76 9.73 5.60 -9.92
CA CYS A 76 10.36 6.89 -10.24
C CYS A 76 11.68 7.12 -9.48
N TYR A 77 12.07 6.22 -8.58
CA TYR A 77 13.31 6.35 -7.81
C TYR A 77 14.53 6.22 -8.72
N ASP A 78 15.39 7.24 -8.69
CA ASP A 78 16.67 7.26 -9.37
C ASP A 78 17.77 7.54 -8.33
N SER A 79 18.68 6.58 -8.16
CA SER A 79 19.79 6.68 -7.22
C SER A 79 20.84 7.72 -7.62
N GLU A 80 20.84 8.21 -8.86
CA GLU A 80 21.77 9.24 -9.32
C GLU A 80 21.31 10.67 -8.99
N ILE A 81 20.03 10.84 -8.60
CA ILE A 81 19.43 12.16 -8.31
C ILE A 81 19.61 12.58 -6.84
N ILE A 82 19.94 11.64 -5.94
CA ILE A 82 20.01 11.85 -4.48
C ILE A 82 21.41 11.54 -3.98
#